data_AF-A0A7W5ZQS5-F1
#
_entry.id   AF-A0A7W5ZQS5-F1
#
_cell.length_a   1.000
_cell.length_b   1.000
_cell.length_c   1.000
_cell.angle_alpha   90.00
_cell.angle_beta   90.00
_cell.angle_gamma   90.00
#
_symmetry.space_group_name_H-M   'P 1'
#
loop_
_entity.id
_entity.type
_entity.pdbx_description
1 polymer ?
#
loop_
_entity_poly.entity_id
_entity_poly.type
_entity_poly.pdbx_seq_one_letter_code
_entity_poly.pdbx_strand_id
1 'polypeptide(L)'
;MENLHEIFYRVWFPKDTQEITIIGATDFEDLKRGQINYENLALIDGMGDRDAIFNIGLLLSRRYPNARIHLELSHNTEIRGYNFRKNLVIVGGPGGDEYYNTSLNQIIKDPNNHACRRFSDFSPPTKIRYTNDAQSLICENDLYTSEYQNIIDEQGKLSKSLVLDYGYFSAFPNDYDESKFRVVMIHGIHTLGVLGASKVFDDDTDRDTLNNFRILKERVKDDEYSFETFFKVRVDGFTVFNPQIDSDKVFLYNEPGIFDKTTHEVFLSHSSKDRDLALKIKKELEEKNMSVFMAPWGMELGDWEPQLKAKIRHEALKILVLVLTKNSQESPVVNLELKTALNERKEVICYQPEKLDIQPTLDSWIRDKHNILAYQEIYPDPIQELVVKVKQYLDKSR
;
A
#
# COMPACT_ATOMS: atom_id res chain seq x y z
N MET A 1 -6.61 -30.94 16.42
CA MET A 1 -6.30 -29.56 16.84
C MET A 1 -5.10 -29.12 16.04
N GLU A 2 -5.28 -28.18 15.10
CA GLU A 2 -4.15 -27.58 14.39
C GLU A 2 -3.16 -26.98 15.40
N ASN A 3 -1.88 -27.34 15.25
CA ASN A 3 -0.79 -26.89 16.09
C ASN A 3 -0.52 -25.41 15.79
N LEU A 4 -0.39 -24.56 16.82
CA LEU A 4 -0.06 -23.13 16.66
C LEU A 4 1.25 -22.93 15.88
N HIS A 5 2.14 -23.91 15.93
CA HIS A 5 3.35 -23.96 15.12
C HIS A 5 3.06 -23.98 13.60
N GLU A 6 2.00 -24.64 13.15
CA GLU A 6 1.61 -24.65 11.73
C GLU A 6 1.03 -23.29 11.31
N ILE A 7 0.27 -22.67 12.22
CA ILE A 7 -0.31 -21.33 11.99
C ILE A 7 0.80 -20.30 11.78
N PHE A 8 1.90 -20.38 12.54
CA PHE A 8 3.07 -19.53 12.33
C PHE A 8 3.53 -19.54 10.86
N TYR A 9 3.70 -20.72 10.26
CA TYR A 9 4.17 -20.87 8.88
C TYR A 9 3.10 -20.48 7.84
N ARG A 10 1.83 -20.42 8.22
CA ARG A 10 0.76 -19.90 7.36
C ARG A 10 0.67 -18.38 7.43
N VAL A 11 0.91 -17.79 8.60
CA VAL A 11 0.94 -16.33 8.80
C VAL A 11 2.18 -15.73 8.14
N TRP A 12 3.36 -16.29 8.39
CA TRP A 12 4.64 -15.77 7.87
C TRP A 12 4.96 -16.28 6.47
N PHE A 13 5.55 -17.46 6.36
CA PHE A 13 5.96 -18.11 5.11
C PHE A 13 5.92 -19.63 5.27
N PRO A 14 5.68 -20.41 4.20
CA PRO A 14 5.78 -21.87 4.23
C PRO A 14 7.12 -22.35 4.82
N LYS A 15 7.10 -23.45 5.58
CA LYS A 15 8.27 -23.95 6.33
C LYS A 15 9.49 -24.25 5.45
N ASP A 16 9.26 -24.63 4.20
CA ASP A 16 10.26 -24.95 3.19
C ASP A 16 10.70 -23.74 2.36
N THR A 17 10.31 -22.52 2.74
CA THR A 17 10.75 -21.28 2.08
C THR A 17 12.27 -21.19 2.05
N GLN A 18 12.83 -20.94 0.86
CA GLN A 18 14.27 -20.87 0.62
C GLN A 18 14.81 -19.44 0.54
N GLU A 19 13.97 -18.46 0.22
CA GLU A 19 14.39 -17.07 0.07
C GLU A 19 13.33 -16.16 0.68
N ILE A 20 13.78 -15.19 1.49
CA ILE A 20 12.96 -14.15 2.09
C ILE A 20 13.71 -12.83 1.98
N THR A 21 13.05 -11.78 1.50
CA THR A 21 13.63 -10.42 1.44
C THR A 21 12.96 -9.52 2.47
N ILE A 22 13.75 -8.94 3.36
CA ILE A 22 13.32 -7.86 4.25
C ILE A 22 13.60 -6.53 3.53
N ILE A 23 12.55 -5.74 3.32
CA ILE A 23 12.63 -4.39 2.76
C ILE A 23 12.37 -3.40 3.89
N GLY A 24 13.40 -2.62 4.25
CA GLY A 24 13.31 -1.59 5.29
C GLY A 24 13.08 -0.20 4.71
N ALA A 25 12.35 0.65 5.44
CA ALA A 25 12.29 2.09 5.18
C ALA A 25 13.72 2.68 5.12
N THR A 26 13.96 3.63 4.21
CA THR A 26 15.25 4.32 4.12
C THR A 26 15.31 5.44 5.15
N ASP A 27 16.39 5.50 5.92
CA ASP A 27 16.66 6.58 6.86
C ASP A 27 17.60 7.61 6.21
N PHE A 28 17.03 8.75 5.82
CA PHE A 28 17.77 9.83 5.17
C PHE A 28 18.53 10.74 6.15
N GLU A 29 18.27 10.67 7.45
CA GLU A 29 19.01 11.48 8.42
C GLU A 29 20.44 10.95 8.59
N ASP A 30 20.62 9.64 8.52
CA ASP A 30 21.92 8.97 8.64
C ASP A 30 22.66 8.75 7.30
N LEU A 31 22.06 9.06 6.13
CA LEU A 31 22.74 8.95 4.83
C LEU A 31 24.00 9.83 4.71
N LYS A 32 24.14 10.89 5.52
CA LYS A 32 25.39 11.67 5.62
C LYS A 32 26.54 10.86 6.24
N ARG A 33 26.24 9.90 7.11
CA ARG A 33 27.19 8.89 7.63
C ARG A 33 27.38 7.73 6.64
N GLY A 34 26.42 7.53 5.74
CA GLY A 34 26.43 6.56 4.64
C GLY A 34 27.20 6.95 3.37
N GLN A 35 28.11 7.91 3.41
CA GLN A 35 29.04 8.08 2.28
C GLN A 35 29.92 6.83 2.18
N ILE A 36 30.05 6.25 0.98
CA ILE A 36 30.84 5.04 0.66
C ILE A 36 32.29 5.09 1.21
N ASN A 37 32.78 6.27 1.56
CA ASN A 37 34.09 6.51 2.16
C ASN A 37 34.16 6.27 3.69
N TYR A 38 33.09 5.85 4.35
CA TYR A 38 33.14 5.44 5.76
C TYR A 38 33.56 3.97 5.88
N GLU A 39 34.72 3.73 6.51
CA GLU A 39 35.34 2.41 6.66
C GLU A 39 34.45 1.36 7.37
N ASN A 40 33.42 1.81 8.11
CA ASN A 40 32.55 0.96 8.93
C ASN A 40 31.05 1.06 8.55
N LEU A 41 30.71 1.43 7.32
CA LEU A 41 29.31 1.53 6.90
C LEU A 41 28.62 0.15 6.87
N ALA A 42 27.60 -0.05 7.72
CA ALA A 42 26.72 -1.20 7.64
C ALA A 42 25.45 -0.84 6.87
N LEU A 43 24.89 -1.78 6.09
CA LEU A 43 23.64 -1.58 5.35
C LEU A 43 22.48 -1.14 6.25
N ILE A 44 22.45 -1.64 7.49
CA ILE A 44 21.43 -1.32 8.50
C ILE A 44 21.47 0.15 8.94
N ASP A 45 22.61 0.83 8.78
CA ASP A 45 22.74 2.25 9.11
C ASP A 45 21.95 3.15 8.16
N GLY A 46 21.64 2.66 6.94
CA GLY A 46 20.77 3.34 6.00
C GLY A 46 19.28 3.04 6.20
N MET A 47 18.93 2.22 7.18
CA MET A 47 17.55 1.76 7.42
C MET A 47 16.90 2.47 8.61
N GLY A 48 15.64 2.81 8.44
CA GLY A 48 14.73 3.14 9.54
C GLY A 48 14.32 1.87 10.30
N ASP A 49 13.77 2.05 11.50
CA ASP A 49 13.19 0.98 12.32
C ASP A 49 14.12 -0.24 12.55
N ARG A 50 15.41 0.05 12.80
CA ARG A 50 16.49 -0.94 12.89
C ARG A 50 16.22 -2.05 13.89
N ASP A 51 15.64 -1.71 15.05
CA ASP A 51 15.31 -2.69 16.09
C ASP A 51 14.27 -3.70 15.61
N ALA A 52 13.26 -3.26 14.85
CA ALA A 52 12.27 -4.14 14.26
C ALA A 52 12.91 -5.03 13.18
N ILE A 53 13.75 -4.47 12.31
CA ILE A 53 14.49 -5.23 11.29
C ILE A 53 15.37 -6.30 11.93
N PHE A 54 16.08 -5.95 13.01
CA PHE A 54 16.89 -6.90 13.77
C PHE A 54 16.04 -8.01 14.39
N ASN A 55 14.90 -7.67 15.02
CA ASN A 55 13.98 -8.65 15.59
C ASN A 55 13.48 -9.63 14.53
N ILE A 56 13.09 -9.13 13.35
CA ILE A 56 12.65 -9.96 12.22
C ILE A 56 13.77 -10.83 11.67
N GLY A 57 14.98 -10.30 11.50
CA GLY A 57 16.13 -11.10 11.08
C GLY A 57 16.41 -12.27 12.03
N LEU A 58 16.35 -12.02 13.34
CA LEU A 58 16.51 -13.05 14.37
C LEU A 58 15.37 -14.08 14.31
N LEU A 59 14.12 -13.63 14.20
CA LEU A 59 12.96 -14.50 14.06
C LEU A 59 13.11 -15.43 12.84
N LEU A 60 13.37 -14.84 11.68
CA LEU A 60 13.42 -15.58 10.42
C LEU A 60 14.60 -16.56 10.40
N SER A 61 15.78 -16.16 10.89
CA SER A 61 16.94 -17.06 10.96
C SER A 61 16.71 -18.28 11.86
N ARG A 62 15.94 -18.12 12.95
CA ARG A 62 15.56 -19.22 13.85
C ARG A 62 14.49 -20.14 13.24
N ARG A 63 13.48 -19.56 12.57
CA ARG A 63 12.30 -20.29 12.07
C ARG A 63 12.49 -20.89 10.69
N TYR A 64 13.39 -20.32 9.90
CA TYR A 64 13.73 -20.70 8.54
C TYR A 64 15.25 -20.87 8.39
N PRO A 65 15.87 -21.85 9.09
CA PRO A 65 17.33 -21.98 9.15
C PRO A 65 18.00 -22.28 7.81
N ASN A 66 17.23 -22.73 6.82
CA ASN A 66 17.72 -22.99 5.46
C ASN A 66 17.42 -21.84 4.49
N ALA A 67 16.63 -20.84 4.88
CA ALA A 67 16.29 -19.73 4.02
C ALA A 67 17.45 -18.73 3.93
N ARG A 68 17.71 -18.23 2.73
CA ARG A 68 18.54 -17.06 2.52
C ARG A 68 17.71 -15.81 2.81
N ILE A 69 18.16 -15.04 3.80
CA ILE A 69 17.52 -13.78 4.17
C ILE A 69 18.28 -12.64 3.49
N HIS A 70 17.57 -11.92 2.62
CA HIS A 70 18.06 -10.72 1.95
C HIS A 70 17.59 -9.49 2.70
N LEU A 71 18.42 -8.46 2.74
CA LEU A 71 18.09 -7.16 3.32
C LEU A 71 18.23 -6.10 2.24
N GLU A 72 17.19 -5.31 2.02
CA GLU A 72 17.14 -4.31 0.95
C GLU A 72 16.51 -3.00 1.42
N LEU A 73 17.02 -1.89 0.92
CA LEU A 73 16.48 -0.56 1.20
C LEU A 73 15.28 -0.27 0.29
N SER A 74 14.24 0.36 0.83
CA SER A 74 13.03 0.65 0.06
C SER A 74 13.28 1.54 -1.17
N HIS A 75 14.28 2.42 -1.17
CA HIS A 75 14.58 3.25 -2.36
C HIS A 75 15.03 2.40 -3.56
N ASN A 76 15.64 1.23 -3.33
CA ASN A 76 16.03 0.32 -4.42
C ASN A 76 14.82 -0.23 -5.18
N THR A 77 13.64 -0.21 -4.55
CA THR A 77 12.40 -0.72 -5.15
C THR A 77 11.79 0.22 -6.18
N GLU A 78 12.27 1.47 -6.25
CA GLU A 78 11.88 2.43 -7.28
C GLU A 78 12.57 2.19 -8.62
N ILE A 79 13.68 1.45 -8.62
CA ILE A 79 14.44 1.15 -9.82
C ILE A 79 13.52 0.38 -10.78
N ARG A 80 13.37 0.92 -12.00
CA ARG A 80 12.53 0.31 -13.03
C ARG A 80 12.94 -1.16 -13.23
N GLY A 81 11.99 -2.07 -13.06
CA GLY A 81 12.21 -3.50 -13.19
C GLY A 81 12.60 -4.20 -11.88
N TYR A 82 12.49 -3.52 -10.73
CA TYR A 82 12.61 -4.19 -9.43
C TYR A 82 11.64 -5.37 -9.33
N ASN A 83 12.16 -6.54 -8.96
CA ASN A 83 11.38 -7.77 -8.92
C ASN A 83 10.71 -7.96 -7.55
N PHE A 84 9.40 -7.74 -7.50
CA PHE A 84 8.58 -8.04 -6.33
C PHE A 84 8.12 -9.51 -6.24
N ARG A 85 8.40 -10.36 -7.23
CA ARG A 85 8.00 -11.79 -7.26
C ARG A 85 8.88 -12.65 -6.34
N LYS A 86 8.74 -12.45 -5.04
CA LYS A 86 9.48 -13.15 -3.98
C LYS A 86 8.74 -13.05 -2.65
N ASN A 87 9.18 -13.80 -1.64
CA ASN A 87 8.67 -13.62 -0.28
C ASN A 87 9.21 -12.32 0.33
N LEU A 88 8.33 -11.49 0.84
CA LEU A 88 8.65 -10.15 1.30
C LEU A 88 8.25 -9.95 2.76
N VAL A 89 9.14 -9.36 3.55
CA VAL A 89 8.79 -8.67 4.78
C VAL A 89 9.06 -7.18 4.58
N ILE A 90 8.03 -6.34 4.64
CA ILE A 90 8.16 -4.90 4.50
C ILE A 90 8.08 -4.28 5.89
N VAL A 91 9.15 -3.59 6.31
CA VAL A 91 9.29 -3.03 7.65
C VAL A 91 9.33 -1.51 7.59
N GLY A 92 8.50 -0.88 8.42
CA GLY A 92 8.36 0.57 8.53
C GLY A 92 7.15 1.09 7.75
N GLY A 93 6.48 2.12 8.28
CA GLY A 93 5.25 2.66 7.68
C GLY A 93 5.47 3.39 6.34
N PRO A 94 4.38 3.79 5.65
CA PRO A 94 4.46 4.43 4.33
C PRO A 94 5.12 5.82 4.34
N GLY A 95 5.32 6.41 5.53
CA GLY A 95 5.83 7.76 5.73
C GLY A 95 4.81 8.84 5.35
N GLY A 96 5.01 10.07 5.85
CA GLY A 96 4.22 11.22 5.42
C GLY A 96 4.59 11.68 4.00
N ASP A 97 3.74 12.50 3.38
CA ASP A 97 4.04 13.10 2.06
C ASP A 97 5.15 14.16 2.15
N GLU A 98 5.30 14.74 3.34
CA GLU A 98 6.31 15.73 3.66
C GLU A 98 6.90 15.39 5.04
N TYR A 99 8.23 15.34 5.12
CA TYR A 99 8.95 15.18 6.39
C TYR A 99 9.92 16.33 6.59
N TYR A 100 9.87 16.94 7.79
CA TYR A 100 10.82 17.99 8.15
C TYR A 100 12.13 17.35 8.65
N ASN A 101 13.16 17.38 7.81
CA ASN A 101 14.47 16.89 8.19
C ASN A 101 15.16 17.94 9.07
N THR A 102 15.25 17.64 10.37
CA THR A 102 15.85 18.57 11.35
C THR A 102 17.33 18.82 11.07
N SER A 103 18.05 17.80 10.60
CA SER A 103 19.48 17.86 10.28
C SER A 103 19.79 18.69 9.02
N LEU A 104 18.82 18.85 8.13
CA LEU A 104 18.93 19.63 6.89
C LEU A 104 18.13 20.94 6.96
N ASN A 105 17.31 21.13 8.00
CA ASN A 105 16.43 22.27 8.17
C ASN A 105 15.56 22.52 6.91
N GLN A 106 15.06 21.44 6.31
CA GLN A 106 14.28 21.49 5.07
C GLN A 106 13.18 20.42 5.08
N ILE A 107 12.09 20.70 4.35
CA ILE A 107 11.06 19.70 4.06
C ILE A 107 11.58 18.82 2.93
N ILE A 108 11.71 17.52 3.19
CA ILE A 108 11.96 16.52 2.16
C ILE A 108 10.60 16.00 1.68
N LYS A 109 10.41 16.05 0.36
CA LYS A 109 9.26 15.48 -0.33
C LYS A 109 9.69 14.17 -0.96
N ASP A 110 9.78 13.12 -0.15
CA ASP A 110 10.10 11.78 -0.64
C ASP A 110 9.67 10.73 0.40
N PRO A 111 8.84 9.75 0.04
CA PRO A 111 8.33 8.79 1.02
C PRO A 111 9.41 7.78 1.43
N ASN A 112 9.72 7.73 2.72
CA ASN A 112 10.75 6.85 3.29
C ASN A 112 10.58 5.34 2.97
N ASN A 113 9.37 4.87 2.61
CA ASN A 113 9.10 3.46 2.29
C ASN A 113 8.15 3.27 1.08
N HIS A 114 8.71 3.43 -0.13
CA HIS A 114 8.01 3.17 -1.41
C HIS A 114 7.42 1.76 -1.51
N ALA A 115 8.08 0.74 -0.95
CA ALA A 115 7.56 -0.62 -0.97
C ALA A 115 6.27 -0.71 -0.14
N CYS A 116 6.27 -0.15 1.07
CA CYS A 116 5.08 -0.09 1.91
C CYS A 116 3.93 0.65 1.23
N ARG A 117 4.17 1.84 0.65
CA ARG A 117 3.13 2.57 -0.09
C ARG A 117 2.57 1.75 -1.24
N ARG A 118 3.45 1.13 -2.02
CA ARG A 118 3.05 0.30 -3.15
C ARG A 118 2.12 -0.85 -2.72
N PHE A 119 2.45 -1.58 -1.65
CA PHE A 119 1.55 -2.65 -1.22
C PHE A 119 0.27 -2.12 -0.53
N SER A 120 0.37 -1.02 0.24
CA SER A 120 -0.81 -0.39 0.88
C SER A 120 -1.82 0.16 -0.14
N ASP A 121 -1.34 0.72 -1.25
CA ASP A 121 -2.19 1.35 -2.27
C ASP A 121 -2.80 0.33 -3.24
N PHE A 122 -2.10 -0.77 -3.52
CA PHE A 122 -2.39 -1.62 -4.67
C PHE A 122 -2.84 -3.02 -4.34
N SER A 123 -2.35 -3.66 -3.28
CA SER A 123 -2.90 -4.95 -2.92
C SER A 123 -2.47 -5.50 -1.57
N PRO A 124 -3.43 -6.07 -0.80
CA PRO A 124 -4.89 -5.93 -0.90
C PRO A 124 -5.37 -4.60 -0.28
N PRO A 125 -6.64 -4.18 -0.51
CA PRO A 125 -7.11 -2.89 -0.01
C PRO A 125 -7.10 -2.87 1.52
N THR A 126 -6.28 -1.98 2.08
CA THR A 126 -6.20 -1.81 3.52
C THR A 126 -7.36 -0.96 4.05
N LYS A 127 -7.97 -1.40 5.15
CA LYS A 127 -8.88 -0.58 5.97
C LYS A 127 -8.13 0.45 6.82
N ILE A 128 -6.81 0.28 6.91
CA ILE A 128 -5.92 1.09 7.73
C ILE A 128 -5.20 2.10 6.85
N ARG A 129 -5.38 3.37 7.18
CA ARG A 129 -4.74 4.50 6.53
C ARG A 129 -3.93 5.29 7.54
N TYR A 130 -3.14 6.23 7.05
CA TYR A 130 -2.41 7.17 7.89
C TYR A 130 -2.85 8.59 7.53
N THR A 131 -2.73 9.50 8.49
CA THR A 131 -2.79 10.93 8.19
C THR A 131 -1.62 11.33 7.28
N ASN A 132 -1.74 12.46 6.58
CA ASN A 132 -0.72 12.91 5.62
C ASN A 132 0.66 13.15 6.27
N ASP A 133 0.70 13.45 7.57
CA ASP A 133 1.91 13.60 8.38
C ASP A 133 2.41 12.29 9.02
N ALA A 134 1.69 11.19 8.76
CA ALA A 134 1.88 9.86 9.34
C ALA A 134 1.94 9.84 10.89
N GLN A 135 1.37 10.85 11.57
CA GLN A 135 1.33 10.92 13.03
C GLN A 135 0.12 10.20 13.64
N SER A 136 -0.80 9.72 12.81
CA SER A 136 -2.00 9.02 13.25
C SER A 136 -2.39 7.91 12.29
N LEU A 137 -2.93 6.85 12.86
CA LEU A 137 -3.57 5.77 12.13
C LEU A 137 -5.06 6.06 12.01
N ILE A 138 -5.63 5.84 10.83
CA ILE A 138 -7.05 6.00 10.52
C ILE A 138 -7.60 4.61 10.21
N CYS A 139 -8.56 4.14 10.98
CA CYS A 139 -9.31 2.92 10.68
C CYS A 139 -10.79 3.27 10.62
N GLU A 140 -11.43 3.01 9.49
CA GLU A 140 -12.81 3.41 9.22
C GLU A 140 -12.96 4.95 9.35
N ASN A 141 -13.52 5.44 10.46
CA ASN A 141 -13.67 6.86 10.78
C ASN A 141 -12.99 7.26 12.10
N ASP A 142 -12.30 6.33 12.74
CA ASP A 142 -11.62 6.56 14.01
C ASP A 142 -10.15 6.93 13.78
N LEU A 143 -9.69 7.88 14.58
CA LEU A 143 -8.30 8.34 14.59
C LEU A 143 -7.59 7.77 15.83
N TYR A 144 -6.45 7.13 15.60
CA TYR A 144 -5.62 6.53 16.64
C TYR A 144 -4.27 7.25 16.66
N THR A 145 -3.94 7.83 17.81
CA THR A 145 -2.75 8.66 18.00
C THR A 145 -1.89 8.15 19.13
N SER A 146 -0.58 8.30 18.99
CA SER A 146 0.39 8.03 20.04
C SER A 146 0.16 8.88 21.30
N GLU A 147 0.48 8.32 22.47
CA GLU A 147 0.41 9.03 23.75
C GLU A 147 1.81 9.22 24.36
N TYR A 148 2.02 10.41 24.93
CA TYR A 148 3.29 10.79 25.54
C TYR A 148 3.12 11.17 27.00
N GLN A 149 4.07 10.76 27.83
CA GLN A 149 4.19 11.20 29.21
C GLN A 149 5.32 12.22 29.35
N ASN A 150 5.08 13.25 30.17
CA ASN A 150 6.12 14.18 30.56
C ASN A 150 7.09 13.51 31.53
N ILE A 151 8.38 13.54 31.20
CA ILE A 151 9.47 13.09 32.06
C ILE A 151 10.43 14.26 32.30
N ILE A 152 11.06 14.28 33.47
CA ILE A 152 12.10 15.25 33.80
C ILE A 152 13.43 14.53 33.63
N ASP A 153 14.30 15.02 32.74
CA ASP A 153 15.63 14.44 32.55
C ASP A 153 16.55 14.72 33.75
N GLU A 154 17.74 14.13 33.76
CA GLU A 154 18.74 14.30 34.82
C GLU A 154 19.15 15.77 35.03
N GLN A 155 18.96 16.62 34.02
CA GLN A 155 19.26 18.05 34.04
C GLN A 155 18.07 18.90 34.49
N GLY A 156 16.96 18.28 34.88
CA GLY A 156 15.75 18.98 35.30
C GLY A 156 14.90 19.53 34.15
N LYS A 157 15.23 19.19 32.89
CA LYS A 157 14.51 19.66 31.71
C LYS A 157 13.35 18.71 31.40
N LEU A 158 12.20 19.31 31.11
CA LEU A 158 11.01 18.59 30.70
C LEU A 158 11.20 18.02 29.29
N SER A 159 11.03 16.71 29.16
CA SER A 159 10.96 16.01 27.87
C SER A 159 9.71 15.12 27.81
N LYS A 160 9.37 14.65 26.61
CA LYS A 160 8.23 13.75 26.38
C LYS A 160 8.77 12.37 26.08
N SER A 161 8.24 11.36 26.77
CA SER A 161 8.51 9.95 26.52
C SER A 161 7.27 9.30 25.93
N LEU A 162 7.43 8.52 24.86
CA LEU A 162 6.34 7.77 24.22
C LEU A 162 5.93 6.61 25.15
N VAL A 163 4.65 6.55 25.54
CA VAL A 163 4.11 5.51 26.45
C VAL A 163 3.11 4.58 25.75
N LEU A 164 2.49 5.07 24.68
CA LEU A 164 1.60 4.32 23.82
C LEU A 164 1.85 4.67 22.37
N ASP A 165 1.95 3.66 21.53
CA ASP A 165 1.99 3.76 20.08
C ASP A 165 0.95 2.78 19.49
N TYR A 166 0.80 2.77 18.17
CA TYR A 166 0.00 1.78 17.45
C TYR A 166 0.87 1.07 16.43
N GLY A 167 0.82 -0.25 16.48
CA GLY A 167 1.47 -1.14 15.53
C GLY A 167 0.46 -1.67 14.52
N TYR A 168 0.95 -2.06 13.36
CA TYR A 168 0.16 -2.72 12.31
C TYR A 168 0.90 -3.96 11.84
N PHE A 169 0.14 -5.03 11.61
CA PHE A 169 0.63 -6.26 10.98
C PHE A 169 -0.35 -6.71 9.90
N SER A 170 0.15 -7.07 8.73
CA SER A 170 -0.64 -7.80 7.74
C SER A 170 0.15 -8.90 7.08
N ALA A 171 -0.57 -9.91 6.61
CA ALA A 171 0.01 -10.99 5.82
C ALA A 171 -0.97 -11.45 4.75
N PHE A 172 -0.49 -11.58 3.52
CA PHE A 172 -1.34 -11.88 2.36
C PHE A 172 -0.51 -12.46 1.19
N PRO A 173 -1.15 -13.16 0.24
CA PRO A 173 -0.49 -13.64 -0.98
C PRO A 173 0.15 -12.51 -1.79
N ASN A 174 1.28 -12.76 -2.44
CA ASN A 174 1.96 -11.74 -3.23
C ASN A 174 1.37 -11.64 -4.64
N ASP A 175 0.51 -10.64 -4.87
CA ASP A 175 -0.14 -10.37 -6.16
C ASP A 175 0.77 -10.16 -7.38
N TYR A 176 2.08 -10.00 -7.19
CA TYR A 176 3.01 -9.92 -8.33
C TYR A 176 3.26 -11.28 -8.97
N ASP A 177 2.86 -12.38 -8.34
CA ASP A 177 3.13 -13.75 -8.78
C ASP A 177 1.95 -14.69 -8.47
N GLU A 178 1.58 -15.55 -9.42
CA GLU A 178 0.54 -16.59 -9.20
C GLU A 178 1.03 -17.78 -8.34
N SER A 179 2.34 -17.84 -8.04
CA SER A 179 2.92 -18.81 -7.11
C SER A 179 2.77 -18.35 -5.66
N LYS A 180 2.98 -19.28 -4.72
CA LYS A 180 2.69 -19.16 -3.28
C LYS A 180 3.59 -18.17 -2.51
N PHE A 181 4.13 -17.14 -3.17
CA PHE A 181 4.86 -16.09 -2.48
C PHE A 181 3.94 -15.27 -1.59
N ARG A 182 4.52 -14.75 -0.53
CA ARG A 182 3.76 -14.07 0.52
C ARG A 182 4.40 -12.74 0.87
N VAL A 183 3.55 -11.80 1.26
CA VAL A 183 3.95 -10.49 1.76
C VAL A 183 3.52 -10.40 3.21
N VAL A 184 4.46 -10.05 4.09
CA VAL A 184 4.20 -9.66 5.47
C VAL A 184 4.56 -8.18 5.58
N MET A 185 3.65 -7.37 6.09
CA MET A 185 3.90 -5.94 6.30
C MET A 185 3.82 -5.58 7.77
N ILE A 186 4.80 -4.82 8.24
CA ILE A 186 5.02 -4.49 9.64
C ILE A 186 5.24 -2.98 9.75
N HIS A 187 4.31 -2.27 10.38
CA HIS A 187 4.35 -0.82 10.50
C HIS A 187 4.00 -0.36 11.93
N GLY A 188 4.07 0.95 12.12
CA GLY A 188 3.55 1.65 13.28
C GLY A 188 3.50 3.15 13.01
N ILE A 189 2.90 3.92 13.93
CA ILE A 189 2.93 5.39 13.85
C ILE A 189 4.36 5.88 14.08
N HIS A 190 5.06 5.32 15.07
CA HIS A 190 6.49 5.55 15.26
C HIS A 190 7.26 4.22 15.34
N THR A 191 8.59 4.35 15.47
CA THR A 191 9.53 3.22 15.53
C THR A 191 9.19 2.22 16.63
N LEU A 192 8.67 2.65 17.79
CA LEU A 192 8.28 1.73 18.85
C LEU A 192 7.01 0.94 18.49
N GLY A 193 6.07 1.55 17.76
CA GLY A 193 4.93 0.87 17.15
C GLY A 193 5.36 -0.21 16.15
N VAL A 194 6.33 0.10 15.28
CA VAL A 194 6.91 -0.86 14.32
C VAL A 194 7.61 -2.02 15.05
N LEU A 195 8.37 -1.71 16.11
CA LEU A 195 9.00 -2.73 16.96
C LEU A 195 7.94 -3.62 17.64
N GLY A 196 6.88 -3.04 18.20
CA GLY A 196 5.77 -3.81 18.76
C GLY A 196 5.12 -4.72 17.71
N ALA A 197 4.90 -4.20 16.51
CA ALA A 197 4.34 -4.99 15.42
C ALA A 197 5.25 -6.13 14.96
N SER A 198 6.57 -5.98 15.07
CA SER A 198 7.50 -7.08 14.80
C SER A 198 7.39 -8.24 15.80
N LYS A 199 6.82 -7.99 16.99
CA LYS A 199 6.73 -8.95 18.11
C LYS A 199 5.41 -9.70 18.17
N VAL A 200 4.34 -9.13 17.60
CA VAL A 200 2.97 -9.62 17.77
C VAL A 200 2.75 -11.09 17.35
N PHE A 201 3.59 -11.61 16.44
CA PHE A 201 3.58 -13.01 15.96
C PHE A 201 4.98 -13.65 15.92
N ASP A 202 5.93 -13.28 16.80
CA ASP A 202 7.33 -13.73 16.73
C ASP A 202 7.67 -15.00 17.55
N ASP A 203 6.91 -15.31 18.59
CA ASP A 203 7.24 -16.41 19.53
C ASP A 203 6.04 -17.36 19.78
N ASP A 204 6.25 -18.66 19.62
CA ASP A 204 5.25 -19.68 19.97
C ASP A 204 5.30 -20.12 21.44
N THR A 205 6.12 -19.46 22.26
CA THR A 205 6.21 -19.69 23.71
C THR A 205 5.69 -18.53 24.55
N ASP A 206 5.61 -17.33 23.99
CA ASP A 206 5.06 -16.17 24.68
C ASP A 206 3.53 -16.26 24.80
N ARG A 207 3.00 -15.91 25.98
CA ARG A 207 1.56 -16.04 26.27
C ARG A 207 0.71 -15.14 25.36
N ASP A 208 1.16 -13.92 25.09
CA ASP A 208 0.41 -12.94 24.32
C ASP A 208 0.44 -13.30 22.83
N THR A 209 1.60 -13.70 22.30
CA THR A 209 1.69 -14.21 20.92
C THR A 209 0.82 -15.46 20.72
N LEU A 210 0.85 -16.40 21.67
CA LEU A 210 -0.01 -17.58 21.64
C LEU A 210 -1.51 -17.22 21.64
N ASN A 211 -1.88 -16.16 22.36
CA ASN A 211 -3.25 -15.65 22.34
C ASN A 211 -3.60 -15.02 20.99
N ASN A 212 -2.69 -14.23 20.40
CA ASN A 212 -2.87 -13.63 19.09
C ASN A 212 -3.08 -14.70 18.00
N PHE A 213 -2.30 -15.79 18.01
CA PHE A 213 -2.52 -16.89 17.07
C PHE A 213 -3.88 -17.60 17.28
N ARG A 214 -4.38 -17.70 18.52
CA ARG A 214 -5.73 -18.24 18.76
C ARG A 214 -6.81 -17.34 18.17
N ILE A 215 -6.70 -16.04 18.37
CA ILE A 215 -7.61 -15.05 17.79
C ILE A 215 -7.60 -15.16 16.25
N LEU A 216 -6.42 -15.23 15.64
CA LEU A 216 -6.32 -15.42 14.19
C LEU A 216 -6.97 -16.72 13.73
N LYS A 217 -6.73 -17.82 14.42
CA LYS A 217 -7.32 -19.12 14.09
C LYS A 217 -8.85 -19.10 14.14
N GLU A 218 -9.42 -18.37 15.09
CA GLU A 218 -10.88 -18.24 15.23
C GLU A 218 -11.47 -17.32 14.16
N ARG A 219 -10.74 -16.29 13.75
CA ARG A 219 -11.20 -15.29 12.79
C ARG A 219 -10.98 -15.70 11.33
N VAL A 220 -9.80 -16.21 11.00
CA VAL A 220 -9.39 -16.66 9.67
C VAL A 220 -9.79 -18.12 9.51
N LYS A 221 -10.88 -18.36 8.78
CA LYS A 221 -11.39 -19.72 8.52
C LYS A 221 -10.72 -20.40 7.33
N ASP A 222 -10.06 -19.62 6.48
CA ASP A 222 -9.39 -20.09 5.27
C ASP A 222 -7.92 -20.44 5.54
N ASP A 223 -7.38 -21.40 4.78
CA ASP A 223 -6.00 -21.85 4.93
C ASP A 223 -4.95 -20.79 4.50
N GLU A 224 -5.35 -19.73 3.81
CA GLU A 224 -4.43 -18.74 3.22
C GLU A 224 -4.06 -17.56 4.13
N TYR A 225 -4.63 -17.46 5.34
CA TYR A 225 -4.29 -16.44 6.35
C TYR A 225 -4.11 -15.02 5.77
N SER A 226 -5.02 -14.58 4.91
CA SER A 226 -4.96 -13.26 4.28
C SER A 226 -5.69 -12.22 5.14
N PHE A 227 -4.95 -11.42 5.90
CA PHE A 227 -5.51 -10.46 6.85
C PHE A 227 -4.61 -9.26 7.13
N GLU A 228 -5.22 -8.24 7.73
CA GLU A 228 -4.55 -7.12 8.40
C GLU A 228 -5.11 -6.90 9.80
N THR A 229 -4.29 -6.32 10.67
CA THR A 229 -4.68 -5.90 12.01
C THR A 229 -3.81 -4.74 12.48
N PHE A 230 -4.37 -3.93 13.38
CA PHE A 230 -3.62 -2.92 14.12
C PHE A 230 -3.96 -3.03 15.60
N PHE A 231 -3.04 -2.60 16.45
CA PHE A 231 -3.12 -2.83 17.89
C PHE A 231 -2.30 -1.80 18.68
N LYS A 232 -2.62 -1.69 19.96
CA LYS A 232 -1.92 -0.83 20.91
C LYS A 232 -0.55 -1.42 21.25
N VAL A 233 0.48 -0.58 21.19
CA VAL A 233 1.85 -0.93 21.57
C VAL A 233 2.21 -0.13 22.82
N ARG A 234 2.26 -0.81 23.96
CA ARG A 234 2.64 -0.18 25.23
C ARG A 234 4.14 -0.10 25.36
N VAL A 235 4.61 1.03 25.89
CA VAL A 235 6.02 1.31 26.13
C VAL A 235 6.22 1.70 27.58
N ASP A 236 7.20 1.08 28.25
CA ASP A 236 7.65 1.47 29.59
C ASP A 236 9.18 1.43 29.65
N GLY A 237 9.82 2.58 29.91
CA GLY A 237 11.27 2.68 30.02
C GLY A 237 12.03 2.06 28.84
N PHE A 238 11.62 2.36 27.60
CA PHE A 238 12.12 1.78 26.34
C PHE A 238 11.81 0.29 26.12
N THR A 239 11.15 -0.37 27.07
CA THR A 239 10.66 -1.73 26.89
C THR A 239 9.35 -1.70 26.12
N VAL A 240 9.34 -2.33 24.94
CA VAL A 240 8.12 -2.55 24.16
C VAL A 240 7.52 -3.89 24.57
N PHE A 241 6.32 -3.83 25.17
CA PHE A 241 5.57 -5.03 25.54
C PHE A 241 5.01 -5.73 24.30
N ASN A 242 4.79 -7.04 24.40
CA ASN A 242 4.18 -7.78 23.31
C ASN A 242 2.72 -7.31 23.13
N PRO A 243 2.32 -6.85 21.93
CA PRO A 243 0.97 -6.38 21.72
C PRO A 243 -0.04 -7.53 21.76
N GLN A 244 -1.24 -7.23 22.25
CA GLN A 244 -2.40 -8.10 22.11
C GLN A 244 -3.30 -7.57 21.00
N ILE A 245 -3.68 -8.44 20.07
CA ILE A 245 -4.62 -8.08 19.00
C ILE A 245 -6.05 -8.20 19.52
N ASP A 246 -6.96 -7.37 19.00
CA ASP A 246 -8.39 -7.51 19.21
C ASP A 246 -9.02 -8.25 18.03
N SER A 247 -9.94 -9.18 18.31
CA SER A 247 -10.59 -10.01 17.29
C SER A 247 -11.43 -9.17 16.33
N ASP A 248 -12.01 -8.06 16.81
CA ASP A 248 -12.78 -7.12 15.99
C ASP A 248 -11.91 -6.24 15.08
N LYS A 249 -10.61 -6.12 15.39
CA LYS A 249 -9.59 -5.40 14.60
C LYS A 249 -8.74 -6.34 13.75
N VAL A 250 -9.21 -7.57 13.51
CA VAL A 250 -8.66 -8.45 12.48
C VAL A 250 -9.58 -8.39 11.26
N PHE A 251 -9.07 -7.81 10.17
CA PHE A 251 -9.78 -7.62 8.92
C PHE A 251 -9.27 -8.62 7.88
N LEU A 252 -10.18 -9.39 7.29
CA LEU A 252 -9.81 -10.39 6.28
C LEU A 252 -9.94 -9.76 4.89
N TYR A 253 -8.92 -9.92 4.04
CA TYR A 253 -8.93 -9.34 2.70
C TYR A 253 -10.01 -9.92 1.77
N ASN A 254 -10.53 -11.10 2.11
CA ASN A 254 -11.59 -11.78 1.36
C ASN A 254 -13.01 -11.48 1.89
N GLU A 255 -13.17 -10.65 2.94
CA GLU A 255 -14.50 -10.34 3.47
C GLU A 255 -15.29 -9.36 2.59
N PRO A 256 -16.58 -9.64 2.30
CA PRO A 256 -17.42 -8.76 1.52
C PRO A 256 -17.54 -7.40 2.21
N GLY A 257 -17.12 -6.34 1.52
CA GLY A 257 -17.00 -4.97 2.04
C GLY A 257 -15.58 -4.41 1.96
N ILE A 258 -14.58 -5.27 1.78
CA ILE A 258 -13.32 -4.92 1.15
C ILE A 258 -13.55 -5.12 -0.34
N PHE A 259 -13.45 -4.07 -1.15
CA PHE A 259 -13.65 -4.17 -2.60
C PHE A 259 -12.84 -5.33 -3.14
N ASP A 260 -13.50 -6.29 -3.80
CA ASP A 260 -12.83 -7.25 -4.65
C ASP A 260 -12.23 -6.48 -5.84
N LYS A 261 -11.08 -5.83 -5.61
CA LYS A 261 -10.33 -5.06 -6.61
C LYS A 261 -9.75 -5.99 -7.69
N THR A 262 -9.94 -7.30 -7.64
CA THR A 262 -9.61 -8.14 -8.80
C THR A 262 -10.56 -7.86 -9.95
N THR A 263 -11.81 -7.47 -9.63
CA THR A 263 -12.82 -7.05 -10.59
C THR A 263 -13.03 -5.54 -10.53
N HIS A 264 -12.66 -4.86 -11.60
CA HIS A 264 -12.81 -3.41 -11.71
C HIS A 264 -13.98 -3.09 -12.62
N GLU A 265 -14.87 -2.21 -12.16
CA GLU A 265 -16.03 -1.76 -12.95
C GLU A 265 -15.65 -0.60 -13.88
N VAL A 266 -14.64 0.18 -13.48
CA VAL A 266 -14.17 1.37 -14.16
C VAL A 266 -12.69 1.23 -14.51
N PHE A 267 -12.31 1.62 -15.72
CA PHE A 267 -10.93 1.80 -16.12
C PHE A 267 -10.62 3.26 -16.38
N LEU A 268 -9.61 3.79 -15.68
CA LEU A 268 -9.15 5.17 -15.81
C LEU A 268 -7.94 5.26 -16.74
N SER A 269 -8.21 5.55 -18.00
CA SER A 269 -7.20 5.76 -19.05
C SER A 269 -6.68 7.19 -19.00
N HIS A 270 -5.34 7.34 -18.89
CA HIS A 270 -4.67 8.63 -18.76
C HIS A 270 -3.24 8.56 -19.30
N SER A 271 -2.64 9.72 -19.62
CA SER A 271 -1.20 9.79 -19.89
C SER A 271 -0.42 9.73 -18.58
N SER A 272 0.77 9.14 -18.57
CA SER A 272 1.65 9.17 -17.38
C SER A 272 2.00 10.60 -16.93
N LYS A 273 1.91 11.58 -17.83
CA LYS A 273 2.08 13.02 -17.53
C LYS A 273 0.88 13.64 -16.82
N ASP A 274 -0.27 12.98 -16.82
CA ASP A 274 -1.52 13.45 -16.20
C ASP A 274 -1.84 12.68 -14.90
N ARG A 275 -0.81 12.03 -14.32
CA ARG A 275 -0.93 11.12 -13.18
C ARG A 275 -1.64 11.75 -11.99
N ASP A 276 -1.28 12.98 -11.60
CA ASP A 276 -1.84 13.61 -10.40
C ASP A 276 -3.35 13.85 -10.54
N LEU A 277 -3.79 14.26 -11.73
CA LEU A 277 -5.21 14.41 -12.04
C LEU A 277 -5.93 13.06 -12.05
N ALA A 278 -5.33 12.03 -12.64
CA ALA A 278 -5.89 10.69 -12.65
C ALA A 278 -6.01 10.10 -11.22
N LEU A 279 -4.99 10.29 -10.37
CA LEU A 279 -5.04 9.88 -8.96
C LEU A 279 -6.16 10.59 -8.20
N LYS A 280 -6.36 11.90 -8.45
CA LYS A 280 -7.47 12.65 -7.86
C LYS A 280 -8.82 12.08 -8.29
N ILE A 281 -9.03 11.83 -9.59
CA ILE A 281 -10.27 11.24 -10.12
C ILE A 281 -10.49 9.84 -9.54
N LYS A 282 -9.46 9.00 -9.51
CA LYS A 282 -9.51 7.64 -8.95
C LYS A 282 -9.96 7.68 -7.49
N LYS A 283 -9.35 8.55 -6.67
CA LYS A 283 -9.70 8.72 -5.27
C LYS A 283 -11.19 9.06 -5.08
N GLU A 284 -11.69 10.05 -5.82
CA GLU A 284 -13.08 10.49 -5.73
C GLU A 284 -14.08 9.40 -6.16
N LEU A 285 -13.72 8.59 -7.17
CA LEU A 285 -14.52 7.43 -7.57
C LEU A 285 -14.51 6.33 -6.50
N GLU A 286 -13.34 5.99 -5.95
CA GLU A 286 -13.19 4.98 -4.90
C GLU A 286 -13.91 5.39 -3.60
N GLU A 287 -13.88 6.68 -3.22
CA GLU A 287 -14.64 7.22 -2.08
C GLU A 287 -16.17 7.09 -2.24
N LYS A 288 -16.65 6.96 -3.48
CA LYS A 288 -18.06 6.65 -3.79
C LYS A 288 -18.30 5.18 -4.05
N ASN A 289 -17.43 4.30 -3.55
CA ASN A 289 -17.60 2.86 -3.59
C ASN A 289 -17.61 2.28 -5.02
N MET A 290 -16.79 2.83 -5.92
CA MET A 290 -16.59 2.30 -7.28
C MET A 290 -15.20 1.70 -7.42
N SER A 291 -15.10 0.50 -7.99
CA SER A 291 -13.81 -0.19 -8.23
C SER A 291 -13.14 0.34 -9.51
N VAL A 292 -11.96 0.95 -9.37
CA VAL A 292 -11.24 1.65 -10.45
C VAL A 292 -9.88 1.03 -10.73
N PHE A 293 -9.69 0.55 -11.96
CA PHE A 293 -8.39 0.13 -12.50
C PHE A 293 -7.67 1.32 -13.15
N MET A 294 -6.36 1.45 -12.97
CA MET A 294 -5.56 2.51 -13.57
C MET A 294 -4.16 2.00 -13.96
N ALA A 295 -3.82 1.97 -15.25
CA ALA A 295 -2.50 1.51 -15.70
C ALA A 295 -1.38 2.52 -15.36
N PRO A 296 -0.12 2.10 -15.12
CA PRO A 296 0.36 0.73 -15.10
C PRO A 296 0.12 -0.03 -13.78
N TRP A 297 -0.65 0.54 -12.85
CA TRP A 297 -0.90 -0.08 -11.55
C TRP A 297 -1.79 -1.31 -11.67
N GLY A 298 -1.42 -2.38 -10.97
CA GLY A 298 -2.11 -3.67 -11.04
C GLY A 298 -1.80 -4.50 -12.30
N MET A 299 -0.72 -4.16 -13.03
CA MET A 299 -0.16 -5.02 -14.09
C MET A 299 1.12 -5.69 -13.60
N GLU A 300 1.30 -6.95 -13.98
CA GLU A 300 2.51 -7.70 -13.72
C GLU A 300 3.67 -7.22 -14.61
N LEU A 301 4.89 -7.41 -14.13
CA LEU A 301 6.10 -7.15 -14.91
C LEU A 301 6.19 -8.13 -16.08
N GLY A 302 6.35 -7.62 -17.30
CA GLY A 302 6.47 -8.43 -18.51
C GLY A 302 5.83 -7.75 -19.71
N ASP A 303 5.26 -8.55 -20.61
CA ASP A 303 4.48 -8.04 -21.73
C ASP A 303 3.17 -7.44 -21.19
N TRP A 304 3.16 -6.12 -21.03
CA TRP A 304 2.09 -5.38 -20.39
C TRP A 304 0.87 -5.22 -21.29
N GLU A 305 1.06 -5.25 -22.62
CA GLU A 305 0.00 -5.00 -23.59
C GLU A 305 -1.08 -6.10 -23.57
N PRO A 306 -0.74 -7.41 -23.57
CA PRO A 306 -1.73 -8.48 -23.39
C PRO A 306 -2.50 -8.38 -22.08
N GLN A 307 -1.82 -8.05 -20.99
CA GLN A 307 -2.43 -7.93 -19.66
C GLN A 307 -3.41 -6.76 -19.60
N LEU A 308 -3.01 -5.60 -20.12
CA LEU A 308 -3.86 -4.42 -20.21
C LEU A 308 -5.13 -4.72 -21.02
N LYS A 309 -4.98 -5.37 -22.19
CA LYS A 309 -6.13 -5.77 -23.01
C LYS A 309 -7.02 -6.77 -22.27
N ALA A 310 -6.45 -7.74 -21.57
CA ALA A 310 -7.21 -8.70 -20.78
C ALA A 310 -8.02 -8.02 -19.66
N LYS A 311 -7.41 -7.06 -18.94
CA LYS A 311 -8.11 -6.26 -17.92
C LYS A 311 -9.25 -5.45 -18.54
N ILE A 312 -9.03 -4.74 -19.65
CA ILE A 312 -10.08 -3.97 -20.35
C ILE A 312 -11.18 -4.89 -20.88
N ARG A 313 -10.84 -6.08 -21.37
CA ARG A 313 -11.79 -7.09 -21.87
C ARG A 313 -12.65 -7.71 -20.79
N HIS A 314 -12.19 -7.68 -19.54
CA HIS A 314 -12.88 -8.34 -18.44
C HIS A 314 -14.36 -7.91 -18.36
N GLU A 315 -15.25 -8.88 -18.10
CA GLU A 315 -16.69 -8.64 -18.16
C GLU A 315 -17.16 -7.67 -17.06
N ALA A 316 -16.53 -7.71 -15.88
CA ALA A 316 -16.83 -6.79 -14.79
C ALA A 316 -16.55 -5.33 -15.15
N LEU A 317 -15.60 -5.05 -16.05
CA LEU A 317 -15.28 -3.71 -16.49
C LEU A 317 -16.38 -3.22 -17.44
N LYS A 318 -17.08 -2.15 -17.05
CA LYS A 318 -18.21 -1.61 -17.81
C LYS A 318 -17.87 -0.26 -18.45
N ILE A 319 -17.05 0.54 -17.79
CA ILE A 319 -16.79 1.94 -18.16
C ILE A 319 -15.29 2.18 -18.33
N LEU A 320 -14.92 2.88 -19.40
CA LEU A 320 -13.64 3.55 -19.55
C LEU A 320 -13.84 5.05 -19.29
N VAL A 321 -13.17 5.58 -18.28
CA VAL A 321 -13.01 7.02 -18.07
C VAL A 321 -11.72 7.45 -18.76
N LEU A 322 -11.83 8.34 -19.75
CA LEU A 322 -10.70 8.89 -20.49
C LEU A 322 -10.37 10.29 -19.96
N VAL A 323 -9.18 10.47 -19.38
CA VAL A 323 -8.65 11.80 -19.07
C VAL A 323 -8.08 12.40 -20.37
N LEU A 324 -8.87 13.26 -21.03
CA LEU A 324 -8.58 13.80 -22.35
C LEU A 324 -7.78 15.10 -22.25
N THR A 325 -6.46 15.00 -22.38
CA THR A 325 -5.49 16.10 -22.38
C THR A 325 -4.71 16.09 -23.69
N LYS A 326 -3.90 17.12 -23.94
CA LYS A 326 -2.90 17.05 -25.02
C LYS A 326 -1.98 15.82 -24.90
N ASN A 327 -1.54 15.49 -23.68
CA ASN A 327 -0.61 14.39 -23.42
C ASN A 327 -1.23 13.01 -23.71
N SER A 328 -2.53 12.84 -23.45
CA SER A 328 -3.21 11.57 -23.67
C SER A 328 -3.58 11.36 -25.14
N GLN A 329 -3.89 12.42 -25.89
CA GLN A 329 -4.05 12.34 -27.35
C GLN A 329 -2.78 11.86 -28.06
N GLU A 330 -1.62 12.34 -27.60
CA GLU A 330 -0.30 11.97 -28.14
C GLU A 330 0.18 10.58 -27.68
N SER A 331 -0.49 9.96 -26.70
CA SER A 331 -0.06 8.68 -26.12
C SER A 331 -0.51 7.48 -26.96
N PRO A 332 0.43 6.66 -27.48
CA PRO A 332 0.08 5.43 -28.19
C PRO A 332 -0.66 4.43 -27.30
N VAL A 333 -0.35 4.42 -25.99
CA VAL A 333 -0.95 3.51 -25.01
C VAL A 333 -2.41 3.86 -24.77
N VAL A 334 -2.72 5.13 -24.55
CA VAL A 334 -4.10 5.61 -24.39
C VAL A 334 -4.94 5.31 -25.63
N ASN A 335 -4.36 5.49 -26.83
CA ASN A 335 -5.03 5.14 -28.08
C ASN A 335 -5.32 3.64 -28.19
N LEU A 336 -4.41 2.78 -27.72
CA LEU A 336 -4.60 1.34 -27.68
C LEU A 336 -5.70 0.94 -26.69
N GLU A 337 -5.68 1.53 -25.50
CA GLU A 337 -6.66 1.36 -24.43
C GLU A 337 -8.08 1.71 -24.91
N LEU A 338 -8.23 2.90 -25.47
CA LEU A 338 -9.51 3.39 -25.97
C LEU A 338 -10.05 2.51 -27.11
N LYS A 339 -9.21 2.15 -28.08
CA LYS A 339 -9.60 1.22 -29.15
C LYS A 339 -10.05 -0.12 -28.59
N THR A 340 -9.33 -0.65 -27.61
CA THR A 340 -9.68 -1.92 -26.98
C THR A 340 -11.04 -1.80 -26.29
N ALA A 341 -11.27 -0.77 -25.48
CA ALA A 341 -12.54 -0.56 -24.80
C ALA A 341 -13.72 -0.38 -25.76
N LEU A 342 -13.53 0.37 -26.85
CA LEU A 342 -14.56 0.55 -27.88
C LEU A 342 -14.91 -0.77 -28.60
N ASN A 343 -13.90 -1.59 -28.92
CA ASN A 343 -14.10 -2.91 -29.52
C ASN A 343 -14.89 -3.84 -28.59
N GLU A 344 -14.62 -3.77 -27.28
CA GLU A 344 -15.34 -4.53 -26.25
C GLU A 344 -16.66 -3.86 -25.82
N ARG A 345 -17.09 -2.81 -26.53
CA ARG A 345 -18.34 -2.06 -26.30
C ARG A 345 -18.47 -1.53 -24.88
N LYS A 346 -17.35 -1.18 -24.24
CA LYS A 346 -17.36 -0.50 -22.95
C LYS A 346 -17.93 0.91 -23.14
N GLU A 347 -18.62 1.41 -22.13
CA GLU A 347 -19.07 2.80 -22.12
C GLU A 347 -17.85 3.72 -21.98
N VAL A 348 -17.83 4.85 -22.68
CA VAL A 348 -16.69 5.78 -22.63
C VAL A 348 -17.18 7.13 -22.11
N ILE A 349 -16.59 7.58 -21.01
CA ILE A 349 -16.84 8.90 -20.44
C ILE A 349 -15.53 9.69 -20.51
N CYS A 350 -15.53 10.80 -21.23
CA CYS A 350 -14.35 11.64 -21.39
C CYS A 350 -14.40 12.80 -20.38
N TYR A 351 -13.31 12.96 -19.63
CA TYR A 351 -13.07 14.09 -18.75
C TYR A 351 -12.04 15.02 -19.41
N GLN A 352 -12.46 16.21 -19.80
CA GLN A 352 -11.63 17.15 -20.55
C GLN A 352 -11.30 18.39 -19.67
N PRO A 353 -10.13 18.41 -19.00
CA PRO A 353 -9.71 19.51 -18.11
C PRO A 353 -9.35 20.80 -18.86
N GLU A 354 -9.03 20.72 -20.15
CA GLU A 354 -8.51 21.83 -20.93
C GLU A 354 -9.18 21.90 -22.31
N LYS A 355 -9.26 23.11 -22.90
CA LYS A 355 -9.77 23.27 -24.26
C LYS A 355 -8.76 22.71 -25.26
N LEU A 356 -9.20 21.77 -26.11
CA LEU A 356 -8.33 21.05 -27.04
C LEU A 356 -8.92 21.04 -28.44
N ASP A 357 -8.02 21.11 -29.43
CA ASP A 357 -8.32 20.68 -30.79
C ASP A 357 -8.11 19.17 -30.83
N ILE A 358 -9.23 18.42 -30.81
CA ILE A 358 -9.20 16.96 -30.77
C ILE A 358 -8.77 16.43 -32.14
N GLN A 359 -7.78 15.53 -32.16
CA GLN A 359 -7.35 14.91 -33.41
C GLN A 359 -8.53 14.22 -34.13
N PRO A 360 -8.69 14.36 -35.46
CA PRO A 360 -9.87 13.86 -36.17
C PRO A 360 -10.17 12.37 -35.96
N THR A 361 -9.12 11.56 -35.81
CA THR A 361 -9.22 10.13 -35.50
C THR A 361 -9.86 9.88 -34.14
N LEU A 362 -9.38 10.58 -33.11
CA LEU A 362 -9.91 10.47 -31.76
C LEU A 362 -11.32 11.05 -31.66
N ASP A 363 -11.55 12.21 -32.30
CA ASP A 363 -12.85 12.85 -32.37
C ASP A 363 -13.91 11.90 -32.94
N SER A 364 -13.58 11.16 -34.01
CA SER A 364 -14.49 10.15 -34.57
C SER A 364 -14.89 9.04 -33.60
N TRP A 365 -14.09 8.78 -32.57
CA TRP A 365 -14.36 7.76 -31.55
C TRP A 365 -15.14 8.28 -30.35
N ILE A 366 -14.99 9.57 -30.01
CA ILE A 366 -15.53 10.15 -28.77
C ILE A 366 -16.62 11.21 -28.98
N ARG A 367 -16.87 11.64 -30.22
CA ARG A 367 -17.85 12.70 -30.52
C ARG A 367 -19.24 12.41 -29.97
N ASP A 368 -19.69 11.17 -30.07
CA ASP A 368 -21.01 10.73 -29.60
C ASP A 368 -20.98 10.22 -28.15
N LYS A 369 -19.86 10.41 -27.44
CA LYS A 369 -19.65 9.93 -26.07
C LYS A 369 -19.91 11.01 -25.04
N HIS A 370 -20.01 10.57 -23.80
CA HIS A 370 -20.32 11.47 -22.69
C HIS A 370 -19.09 12.29 -22.33
N ASN A 371 -19.12 13.58 -22.69
CA ASN A 371 -18.04 14.52 -22.39
C ASN A 371 -18.36 15.35 -21.14
N ILE A 372 -17.41 15.43 -20.22
CA ILE A 372 -17.36 16.40 -19.10
C ILE A 372 -16.33 17.47 -19.48
N LEU A 373 -16.82 18.62 -19.95
CA LEU A 373 -16.00 19.74 -20.40
C LEU A 373 -15.63 20.63 -19.21
N ALA A 374 -14.69 20.17 -18.38
CA ALA A 374 -14.30 20.84 -17.13
C ALA A 374 -13.76 22.27 -17.36
N TYR A 375 -13.14 22.53 -18.51
CA TYR A 375 -12.63 23.87 -18.86
C TYR A 375 -13.72 24.93 -19.11
N GLN A 376 -14.98 24.54 -19.30
CA GLN A 376 -16.07 25.47 -19.58
C GLN A 376 -16.66 26.11 -18.31
N GLU A 377 -16.18 25.71 -17.13
CA GLU A 377 -16.67 26.18 -15.82
C GLU A 377 -18.20 26.02 -15.64
N ILE A 378 -18.82 25.16 -16.45
CA ILE A 378 -20.26 24.84 -16.35
C ILE A 378 -20.55 24.11 -15.03
N TYR A 379 -19.60 23.30 -14.59
CA TYR A 379 -19.71 22.52 -13.37
C TYR A 379 -18.87 23.20 -12.27
N PRO A 380 -19.47 23.50 -11.09
CA PRO A 380 -18.72 23.98 -9.94
C PRO A 380 -17.62 23.02 -9.50
N ASP A 381 -17.90 21.72 -9.63
CA ASP A 381 -16.92 20.64 -9.43
C ASP A 381 -17.05 19.60 -10.55
N PRO A 382 -16.25 19.71 -11.61
CA PRO A 382 -16.30 18.80 -12.74
C PRO A 382 -15.97 17.33 -12.38
N ILE A 383 -15.20 17.09 -11.30
CA ILE A 383 -14.86 15.73 -10.89
C ILE A 383 -16.07 15.09 -10.20
N GLN A 384 -16.80 15.83 -9.36
CA GLN A 384 -18.04 15.30 -8.79
C GLN A 384 -19.09 14.99 -9.87
N GLU A 385 -19.18 15.82 -10.91
CA GLU A 385 -20.07 15.53 -12.04
C GLU A 385 -19.67 14.22 -12.75
N LEU A 386 -18.36 14.01 -12.98
CA LEU A 386 -17.84 12.76 -13.51
C LEU A 386 -18.23 11.57 -12.62
N VAL A 387 -18.04 11.69 -11.31
CA VAL A 387 -18.37 10.65 -10.31
C VAL A 387 -19.87 10.31 -10.34
N VAL A 388 -20.73 11.32 -10.35
CA VAL A 388 -22.19 11.14 -10.47
C VAL A 388 -22.54 10.39 -11.74
N LYS A 389 -21.92 10.77 -12.87
CA LYS A 389 -22.21 10.16 -14.16
C LYS A 389 -21.73 8.71 -14.24
N VAL A 390 -20.51 8.41 -13.80
CA VAL A 390 -19.99 7.04 -13.72
C VAL A 390 -20.93 6.18 -12.89
N LYS A 391 -21.35 6.66 -11.71
CA LYS A 391 -22.29 5.95 -10.85
C LYS A 391 -23.64 5.68 -11.53
N GLN A 392 -24.23 6.68 -12.20
CA GLN A 392 -25.48 6.50 -12.95
C GLN A 392 -25.36 5.44 -14.06
N TYR A 393 -24.19 5.29 -14.70
CA TYR A 393 -23.97 4.23 -15.68
C TYR A 393 -23.86 2.85 -15.04
N LEU A 394 -23.09 2.74 -13.95
CA LEU A 394 -22.95 1.48 -13.22
C LEU A 394 -24.32 1.00 -12.69
N ASP A 395 -25.10 1.90 -12.11
CA ASP A 395 -26.43 1.60 -11.58
C ASP A 395 -27.42 1.14 -12.67
N LYS A 396 -27.28 1.59 -13.92
CA LYS A 396 -28.09 1.12 -15.07
C LYS A 396 -27.64 -0.23 -15.64
N SER A 397 -26.39 -0.61 -15.39
CA SER A 397 -25.78 -1.83 -15.93
C SER A 397 -25.95 -3.05 -15.01
N ARG A 398 -26.42 -2.82 -13.79
CA ARG A 398 -26.85 -3.83 -12.81
C ARG A 398 -28.33 -4.11 -12.99
#